data_AF-A0A2D7YMX5-F1
#
_entry.id   AF-A0A2D7YMX5-F1
#
_cell.length_a   1.000
_cell.length_b   1.000
_cell.length_c   1.000
_cell.angle_alpha   90.00
_cell.angle_beta   90.00
_cell.angle_gamma   90.00
#
_symmetry.space_group_name_H-M   'P 1'
#
loop_
_entity.id
_entity.type
_entity.pdbx_description
1 polymer ?
#
loop_
_entity_poly.entity_id
_entity_poly.type
_entity_poly.pdbx_seq_one_letter_code
_entity_poly.pdbx_strand_id
1 'polypeptide(L)'
;MRKTILLLFTACISFMGNTAELVMTDGWARASIPGAANGAAYLSLKNTGDDAVTLVGMSSEVAKVTELHTHIHADGMMRMEHVPSKVISPGESLIMQPGGYHVMLMGLKQPLQENGMLHIVLDFADGTQQTLDVGIRKP
;
A
#
# COMPACT_ATOMS: atom_id res chain seq x y z
N MET A 1 2.77 57.31 -18.04
CA MET A 1 3.13 56.00 -18.63
C MET A 1 2.56 54.90 -17.74
N ARG A 2 1.45 54.26 -18.16
CA ARG A 2 0.77 53.19 -17.42
C ARG A 2 1.40 51.85 -17.80
N LYS A 3 1.93 51.09 -16.84
CA LYS A 3 2.36 49.70 -17.05
C LYS A 3 1.29 48.78 -16.47
N THR A 4 0.55 48.12 -17.34
CA THR A 4 -0.45 47.11 -17.00
C THR A 4 0.27 45.79 -16.78
N ILE A 5 0.21 45.22 -15.58
CA ILE A 5 0.72 43.88 -15.25
C ILE A 5 -0.42 42.89 -15.44
N LEU A 6 -0.22 41.92 -16.33
CA LEU A 6 -1.16 40.83 -16.62
C LEU A 6 -0.80 39.64 -15.72
N LEU A 7 -1.63 39.34 -14.72
CA LEU A 7 -1.53 38.12 -13.91
C LEU A 7 -2.15 36.94 -14.68
N LEU A 8 -1.33 35.94 -15.03
CA LEU A 8 -1.80 34.68 -15.58
C LEU A 8 -2.24 33.75 -14.43
N PHE A 9 -3.54 33.53 -14.29
CA PHE A 9 -4.12 32.52 -13.39
C PHE A 9 -3.90 31.15 -14.04
N THR A 10 -2.97 30.36 -13.52
CA THR A 10 -2.83 28.95 -13.91
C THR A 10 -3.84 28.14 -13.11
N ALA A 11 -4.90 27.68 -13.77
CA ALA A 11 -5.86 26.76 -13.19
C ALA A 11 -5.20 25.38 -13.05
N CYS A 12 -5.03 24.93 -11.81
CA CYS A 12 -4.64 23.56 -11.52
C CYS A 12 -5.85 22.66 -11.79
N ILE A 13 -5.83 21.90 -12.89
CA ILE A 13 -6.84 20.90 -13.18
C ILE A 13 -6.54 19.71 -12.27
N SER A 14 -7.26 19.59 -11.16
CA SER A 14 -7.22 18.38 -10.33
C SER A 14 -7.89 17.26 -11.12
N PHE A 15 -7.10 16.28 -11.55
CA PHE A 15 -7.61 15.04 -12.15
C PHE A 15 -8.30 14.24 -11.03
N MET A 16 -9.64 14.30 -10.97
CA MET A 16 -10.42 13.39 -10.13
C MET A 16 -10.43 12.03 -10.85
N GLY A 17 -9.40 11.22 -10.61
CA GLY A 17 -9.43 9.81 -10.96
C GLY A 17 -10.58 9.15 -10.20
N ASN A 18 -11.31 8.25 -10.86
CA ASN A 18 -12.26 7.38 -10.21
C ASN A 18 -11.46 6.50 -9.23
N THR A 19 -11.45 6.87 -7.95
CA THR A 19 -10.72 6.12 -6.94
C THR A 19 -11.33 4.73 -6.89
N ALA A 20 -10.53 3.69 -7.14
CA ALA A 20 -10.96 2.32 -6.87
C ALA A 20 -11.62 2.29 -5.48
N GLU A 21 -12.85 1.78 -5.39
CA GLU A 21 -13.63 1.75 -4.15
C GLU A 21 -13.14 0.64 -3.21
N LEU A 22 -11.83 0.60 -2.96
CA LEU A 22 -11.22 -0.23 -1.93
C LEU A 22 -11.18 0.55 -0.63
N VAL A 23 -11.94 0.08 0.35
CA VAL A 23 -11.95 0.64 1.69
C VAL A 23 -11.04 -0.19 2.57
N MET A 24 -10.05 0.45 3.20
CA MET A 24 -9.26 -0.19 4.26
C MET A 24 -10.09 -0.27 5.53
N THR A 25 -10.33 -1.48 6.05
CA THR A 25 -11.14 -1.72 7.24
C THR A 25 -10.32 -1.88 8.52
N ASP A 26 -9.06 -2.30 8.39
CA ASP A 26 -8.05 -2.33 9.45
C ASP A 26 -6.67 -2.25 8.81
N GLY A 27 -5.67 -1.77 9.55
CA GLY A 27 -4.32 -1.58 9.02
C GLY A 27 -3.30 -1.23 10.09
N TRP A 28 -2.18 -1.96 10.12
CA TRP A 28 -1.04 -1.66 10.97
C TRP A 28 0.26 -2.18 10.38
N ALA A 29 1.37 -1.55 10.75
CA ALA A 29 2.71 -2.00 10.43
C ALA A 29 3.45 -2.47 11.68
N ARG A 30 4.28 -3.50 11.55
CA ARG A 30 5.08 -4.01 12.66
C ARG A 30 6.28 -3.11 12.90
N ALA A 31 6.41 -2.60 14.12
CA ALA A 31 7.61 -1.87 14.54
C ALA A 31 8.87 -2.73 14.32
N SER A 32 9.89 -2.14 13.72
CA SER A 32 11.14 -2.84 13.39
C SER A 32 12.20 -2.57 14.46
N ILE A 33 13.08 -3.55 14.71
CA ILE A 33 14.27 -3.32 15.53
C ILE A 33 15.30 -2.44 14.78
N PRO A 34 16.15 -1.67 15.48
CA PRO A 34 17.24 -0.94 14.83
C PRO A 34 18.13 -1.87 13.99
N GLY A 35 18.41 -1.46 12.75
CA GLY A 35 19.22 -2.25 11.81
C GLY A 35 18.46 -3.38 11.08
N ALA A 36 17.15 -3.53 11.28
CA ALA A 36 16.35 -4.48 10.51
C ALA A 36 16.42 -4.16 9.01
N ALA A 37 16.77 -5.15 8.20
CA ALA A 37 16.81 -5.01 6.75
C ALA A 37 15.41 -4.91 6.13
N ASN A 38 14.40 -5.53 6.76
CA ASN A 38 13.06 -5.67 6.21
C ASN A 38 11.99 -5.40 7.28
N GLY A 39 10.78 -5.08 6.84
CA GLY A 39 9.58 -4.89 7.67
C GLY A 39 8.35 -5.51 7.03
N ALA A 40 7.22 -5.48 7.75
CA ALA A 40 5.95 -5.96 7.24
C ALA A 40 4.79 -5.10 7.72
N ALA A 41 3.76 -4.97 6.88
CA ALA A 41 2.48 -4.38 7.24
C ALA A 41 1.32 -5.32 6.89
N TYR A 42 0.24 -5.15 7.64
CA TYR A 42 -0.94 -6.00 7.65
C TYR A 42 -2.15 -5.10 7.59
N LEU A 43 -3.05 -5.35 6.64
CA LEU A 43 -4.21 -4.51 6.42
C LEU A 43 -5.32 -5.31 5.72
N SER A 44 -6.56 -4.88 5.89
CA SER A 44 -7.70 -5.50 5.24
C SER A 44 -8.31 -4.51 4.25
N LEU A 45 -8.41 -4.90 2.99
CA LEU A 45 -9.06 -4.11 1.94
C LEU A 45 -10.37 -4.78 1.55
N LYS A 46 -11.46 -4.02 1.54
CA LYS A 46 -12.75 -4.48 1.02
C LYS A 46 -13.09 -3.72 -0.25
N ASN A 47 -13.40 -4.43 -1.32
CA ASN A 47 -13.95 -3.80 -2.52
C ASN A 47 -15.44 -3.53 -2.29
N THR A 48 -15.81 -2.26 -2.16
CA THR A 48 -17.20 -1.83 -1.98
C THR A 48 -17.87 -1.39 -3.28
N GLY A 49 -17.12 -1.33 -4.38
CA GLY A 49 -17.64 -0.98 -5.69
C GLY A 49 -18.24 -2.16 -6.44
N ASP A 50 -18.72 -1.85 -7.64
CA ASP A 50 -19.45 -2.80 -8.51
C ASP A 50 -18.54 -3.56 -9.48
N ASP A 51 -17.28 -3.13 -9.64
CA ASP A 51 -16.30 -3.72 -10.56
C ASP A 51 -15.14 -4.39 -9.81
N ALA A 52 -14.52 -5.40 -10.44
CA ALA A 52 -13.33 -6.04 -9.89
C ALA A 52 -12.11 -5.12 -9.99
N VAL A 53 -11.35 -5.02 -8.90
CA VAL A 53 -10.09 -4.25 -8.86
C VAL A 53 -8.91 -5.21 -8.88
N THR A 54 -7.88 -4.91 -9.67
CA THR A 54 -6.65 -5.71 -9.73
C THR A 54 -5.50 -4.92 -9.15
N LEU A 55 -5.04 -5.32 -7.96
CA LEU A 55 -3.81 -4.83 -7.35
C LEU A 55 -2.61 -5.44 -8.10
N VAL A 56 -1.71 -4.62 -8.61
CA VAL A 56 -0.54 -5.05 -9.40
C VAL A 56 0.79 -4.59 -8.80
N GLY A 57 0.74 -3.74 -7.78
CA GLY A 57 1.94 -3.21 -7.17
C GLY A 57 1.64 -2.43 -5.90
N MET A 58 2.73 -2.10 -5.22
CA MET A 58 2.69 -1.18 -4.09
C MET A 58 4.06 -0.55 -3.91
N SER A 59 4.10 0.62 -3.29
CA SER A 59 5.34 1.32 -2.99
C SER A 59 5.28 2.01 -1.62
N SER A 60 6.44 2.24 -1.03
CA SER A 60 6.59 3.04 0.17
C SER A 60 7.97 3.68 0.19
N GLU A 61 8.05 4.95 0.60
CA GLU A 61 9.30 5.68 0.61
C GLU A 61 10.32 5.10 1.62
N VAL A 62 9.83 4.42 2.66
CA VAL A 62 10.67 3.87 3.73
C VAL A 62 11.44 2.61 3.33
N ALA A 63 11.09 1.99 2.20
CA ALA A 63 11.69 0.76 1.70
C ALA A 63 12.30 0.96 0.29
N LYS A 64 13.18 0.05 -0.12
CA LYS A 64 13.68 -0.01 -1.50
C LYS A 64 12.68 -0.70 -2.41
N VAL A 65 12.01 -1.74 -1.90
CA VAL A 65 11.01 -2.52 -2.62
C VAL A 65 9.86 -2.81 -1.66
N THR A 66 8.62 -2.63 -2.13
CA THR A 66 7.41 -2.96 -1.39
C THR A 66 6.58 -3.90 -2.24
N GLU A 67 6.15 -5.03 -1.69
CA GLU A 67 5.50 -6.09 -2.46
C GLU A 67 4.40 -6.79 -1.68
N LEU A 68 3.39 -7.30 -2.38
CA LEU A 68 2.44 -8.25 -1.80
C LEU A 68 3.11 -9.62 -1.71
N HIS A 69 3.15 -10.22 -0.53
CA HIS A 69 3.66 -11.57 -0.31
C HIS A 69 2.56 -12.43 0.31
N THR A 70 2.63 -13.74 0.11
CA THR A 70 1.80 -14.76 0.78
C THR A 70 2.68 -15.82 1.41
N HIS A 71 2.08 -16.71 2.20
CA HIS A 71 2.74 -17.90 2.70
C HIS A 71 2.28 -19.13 1.92
N ILE A 72 3.23 -19.92 1.45
CA ILE A 72 2.98 -21.23 0.86
C ILE A 72 3.65 -22.32 1.69
N HIS A 73 2.95 -23.45 1.83
CA HIS A 73 3.52 -24.68 2.35
C HIS A 73 4.18 -25.42 1.18
N ALA A 74 5.51 -25.48 1.17
CA ALA A 74 6.27 -26.27 0.22
C ALA A 74 7.19 -27.21 1.01
N ASP A 75 7.10 -28.51 0.76
CA ASP A 75 7.99 -29.52 1.34
C ASP A 75 8.06 -29.50 2.88
N GLY A 76 6.94 -29.21 3.55
CA GLY A 76 6.86 -29.14 5.01
C GLY A 76 7.45 -27.85 5.61
N MET A 77 7.90 -26.91 4.79
CA MET A 77 8.42 -25.60 5.20
C MET A 77 7.48 -24.48 4.75
N MET A 78 7.35 -23.46 5.61
CA MET A 78 6.66 -22.22 5.27
C MET A 78 7.61 -21.32 4.50
N ARG A 79 7.20 -20.90 3.30
CA ARG A 79 7.95 -19.93 2.50
C ARG A 79 7.08 -18.72 2.20
N MET A 80 7.69 -17.53 2.30
CA MET A 80 7.11 -16.29 1.79
C MET A 80 7.33 -16.21 0.28
N GLU A 81 6.26 -15.93 -0.46
CA GLU A 81 6.30 -15.84 -1.92
C GLU A 81 5.65 -14.54 -2.40
N HIS A 82 6.32 -13.88 -3.34
CA HIS A 82 5.83 -12.67 -3.99
C HIS A 82 4.59 -12.97 -4.84
N VAL A 83 3.58 -12.11 -4.72
CA VAL A 83 2.33 -12.17 -5.48
C VAL A 83 2.30 -10.96 -6.42
N PRO A 84 2.56 -11.14 -7.73
CA PRO A 84 2.72 -10.02 -8.67
C PRO A 84 1.40 -9.29 -8.93
N SER A 85 0.27 -9.96 -8.75
CA SER A 85 -1.04 -9.34 -8.88
C SER A 85 -2.10 -10.06 -8.07
N LYS A 86 -3.11 -9.34 -7.60
CA LYS A 86 -4.28 -9.88 -6.90
C LYS A 86 -5.55 -9.19 -7.37
N VAL A 87 -6.47 -9.97 -7.92
CA VAL A 87 -7.85 -9.53 -8.20
C VAL A 87 -8.65 -9.54 -6.91
N ILE A 88 -9.45 -8.51 -6.70
CA ILE A 88 -10.40 -8.35 -5.59
C ILE A 88 -11.77 -8.05 -6.21
N SER A 89 -12.66 -9.03 -6.19
CA SER A 89 -13.99 -8.94 -6.80
C SER A 89 -14.91 -7.99 -6.00
N PRO A 90 -15.99 -7.48 -6.60
CA PRO A 90 -17.01 -6.72 -5.89
C PRO A 90 -17.48 -7.44 -4.62
N GLY A 91 -17.46 -6.75 -3.48
CA GLY A 91 -17.81 -7.31 -2.16
C GLY A 91 -16.76 -8.22 -1.51
N GLU A 92 -15.68 -8.58 -2.22
CA GLU A 92 -14.59 -9.40 -1.68
C GLU A 92 -13.70 -8.58 -0.73
N SER A 93 -13.00 -9.27 0.16
CA SER A 93 -11.96 -8.67 1.00
C SER A 93 -10.62 -9.38 0.85
N LEU A 94 -9.57 -8.59 0.62
CA LEU A 94 -8.18 -9.04 0.72
C LEU A 94 -7.71 -8.80 2.16
N ILE A 95 -7.56 -9.90 2.92
CA ILE A 95 -7.07 -9.86 4.30
C ILE A 95 -5.56 -10.13 4.29
N MET A 96 -4.78 -9.11 4.66
CA MET A 96 -3.34 -9.23 4.91
C MET A 96 -3.08 -9.30 6.41
N GLN A 97 -2.59 -10.44 6.88
CA GLN A 97 -2.41 -10.75 8.30
C GLN A 97 -1.17 -11.63 8.53
N PRO A 98 -0.63 -11.69 9.76
CA PRO A 98 0.45 -12.60 10.09
C PRO A 98 0.13 -14.05 9.68
N GLY A 99 1.05 -14.71 8.99
CA GLY A 99 0.86 -16.08 8.47
C GLY A 99 0.03 -16.21 7.19
N GLY A 100 -0.50 -15.10 6.64
CA GLY A 100 -1.20 -15.05 5.35
C GLY A 100 -0.56 -14.07 4.37
N TYR A 101 -1.39 -13.38 3.59
CA TYR A 101 -0.93 -12.27 2.77
C TYR A 101 -0.36 -11.14 3.65
N HIS A 102 0.63 -10.41 3.16
CA HIS A 102 1.18 -9.24 3.85
C HIS A 102 1.90 -8.31 2.89
N VAL A 103 2.01 -7.04 3.29
CA VAL A 103 2.87 -6.07 2.63
C VAL A 103 4.30 -6.29 3.13
N MET A 104 5.17 -6.75 2.25
CA MET A 104 6.58 -6.95 2.54
C MET A 104 7.37 -5.69 2.16
N LEU A 105 8.11 -5.14 3.13
CA LEU A 105 8.97 -3.95 2.95
C LEU A 105 10.42 -4.42 2.96
N MET A 106 11.07 -4.46 1.79
CA MET A 106 12.45 -4.91 1.66
C MET A 106 13.44 -3.76 1.55
N GLY A 107 14.56 -3.90 2.25
CA GLY A 107 15.61 -2.88 2.26
C GLY A 107 15.12 -1.58 2.90
N LEU A 108 14.66 -1.66 4.15
CA LEU A 108 14.28 -0.50 4.93
C LEU A 108 15.42 0.54 4.96
N LYS A 109 15.08 1.78 4.61
CA LYS A 109 15.98 2.94 4.65
C LYS A 109 16.07 3.53 6.05
N GLN A 110 15.03 3.29 6.86
CA GLN A 110 14.92 3.73 8.24
C GLN A 110 14.08 2.73 9.06
N PRO A 111 14.26 2.66 10.39
CA PRO A 111 13.41 1.82 11.23
C PRO A 111 11.94 2.26 11.19
N LEU A 112 11.03 1.30 11.19
CA LEU A 112 9.61 1.50 11.47
C LEU A 112 9.44 1.72 12.98
N GLN A 113 9.32 2.98 13.39
CA GLN A 113 9.23 3.36 14.80
C GLN A 113 7.79 3.21 15.32
N GLU A 114 7.66 2.61 16.51
CA GLU A 114 6.38 2.50 17.22
C GLU A 114 5.71 3.87 17.40
N ASN A 115 4.38 3.91 17.28
CA ASN A 115 3.55 5.12 17.25
C ASN A 115 3.79 6.04 16.04
N GLY A 116 4.63 5.63 15.09
CA GLY A 116 4.76 6.29 13.80
C GLY A 116 3.64 5.89 12.83
N MET A 117 3.71 6.45 11.62
CA MET A 117 2.82 6.13 10.51
C MET A 117 3.64 5.58 9.34
N LEU A 118 3.07 4.62 8.63
CA LEU A 118 3.61 4.09 7.37
C LEU A 118 2.66 4.46 6.24
N HIS A 119 3.20 5.14 5.22
CA HIS A 119 2.51 5.47 3.98
C HIS A 119 2.76 4.37 2.94
N ILE A 120 1.69 3.79 2.40
CA ILE A 120 1.72 2.75 1.38
C ILE A 120 0.90 3.24 0.19
N VAL A 121 1.49 3.29 -1.00
CA VAL A 121 0.75 3.54 -2.23
C VAL A 121 0.47 2.20 -2.88
N LEU A 122 -0.79 1.92 -3.20
CA LEU A 122 -1.24 0.77 -3.96
C LEU A 122 -1.36 1.14 -5.43
N ASP A 123 -0.87 0.27 -6.32
CA ASP A 123 -0.92 0.44 -7.76
C ASP A 123 -1.92 -0.55 -8.36
N PHE A 124 -2.86 -0.06 -9.16
CA PHE A 124 -3.89 -0.88 -9.79
C PHE A 124 -3.68 -1.03 -11.31
N ALA A 125 -4.21 -2.11 -11.86
CA ALA A 125 -4.05 -2.45 -13.29
C ALA A 125 -4.65 -1.40 -14.25
N ASP A 126 -5.63 -0.62 -13.79
CA ASP A 126 -6.24 0.48 -14.56
C ASP A 126 -5.39 1.77 -14.55
N GLY A 127 -4.24 1.76 -13.87
CA GLY A 127 -3.33 2.90 -13.74
C GLY A 127 -3.70 3.85 -12.60
N THR A 128 -4.77 3.59 -11.85
CA THR A 128 -5.09 4.35 -10.64
C THR A 128 -4.19 3.94 -9.48
N GLN A 129 -4.09 4.84 -8.51
CA GLN A 129 -3.35 4.62 -7.27
C GLN A 129 -4.18 5.00 -6.07
N GLN A 130 -3.96 4.31 -4.96
CA GLN A 130 -4.57 4.66 -3.67
C GLN A 130 -3.50 4.69 -2.58
N THR A 131 -3.45 5.78 -1.83
CA THR A 131 -2.56 5.90 -0.67
C THR A 131 -3.29 5.43 0.58
N LEU A 132 -2.61 4.61 1.39
CA LEU A 132 -3.06 4.10 2.66
C LEU A 132 -2.06 4.46 3.75
N ASP A 133 -2.60 4.89 4.88
CA ASP A 133 -1.82 5.24 6.06
C ASP A 133 -2.12 4.27 7.17
N VAL A 134 -1.10 3.58 7.67
CA VAL A 134 -1.25 2.61 8.76
C VAL A 134 -0.36 2.96 9.94
N GLY A 135 -0.88 2.82 11.16
CA GLY A 135 -0.12 3.04 12.38
C GLY A 135 0.93 1.95 12.58
N ILE A 136 2.09 2.33 13.10
CA ILE A 136 3.17 1.39 13.44
C ILE A 136 3.04 1.01 14.91
N ARG A 137 2.90 -0.29 15.19
CA ARG A 137 2.79 -0.82 16.56
C ARG A 137 3.66 -2.05 16.78
N LYS A 138 3.96 -2.35 18.04
CA LYS A 138 4.49 -3.66 18.41
C LYS A 138 3.39 -4.72 18.27
N PRO A 139 3.74 -5.98 17.95
CA PRO A 139 2.80 -7.10 17.96
C PRO A 139 2.16 -7.29 19.33
#